data_AF-A0A969VZD2-F1
#
_entry.id   AF-A0A969VZD2-F1
#
_cell.length_a   1.000
_cell.length_b   1.000
_cell.length_c   1.000
_cell.angle_alpha   90.00
_cell.angle_beta   90.00
_cell.angle_gamma   90.00
#
_symmetry.space_group_name_H-M   'P 1'
#
loop_
_entity.id
_entity.type
_entity.pdbx_description
1 polymer ?
#
loop_
_entity_poly.entity_id
_entity_poly.type
_entity_poly.pdbx_seq_one_letter_code
_entity_poly.pdbx_strand_id
1 'polypeptide(L)'
;MLVDGYNVLGAWRSLQSIRDVEGFDSARQELVEIMTNFSAYHGYQTTLVFDAYNIATPGVTEKVTKNLKLYFTEHRQTADTYIEKICAQLYRHPLRHLKRIIVVTSDRAQQLTAVGFGAEWMSSQTLEHEVEAAIRSVRHRQKPQKESPKGMLGNLIDEDTRKRLKKCVKTWDKLIHTALLSIRFINCFTVPYYCLSNLNCLNHLCVSISC
;
A
#
# COMPACT_ATOMS: atom_id res chain seq x y z
N MET A 1 -2.21 16.14 -4.43
CA MET A 1 -2.18 15.52 -5.77
C MET A 1 -3.50 14.83 -5.99
N LEU A 2 -4.16 15.12 -7.12
CA LEU A 2 -5.39 14.46 -7.55
C LEU A 2 -5.02 13.57 -8.73
N VAL A 3 -5.41 12.31 -8.72
CA VAL A 3 -5.02 11.33 -9.74
C VAL A 3 -6.27 10.66 -10.27
N ASP A 4 -6.46 10.73 -11.60
CA ASP A 4 -7.46 9.93 -12.28
C ASP A 4 -6.98 8.48 -12.39
N GLY A 5 -7.59 7.60 -11.59
CA GLY A 5 -7.17 6.22 -11.44
C GLY A 5 -7.37 5.38 -12.70
N TYR A 6 -8.48 5.57 -13.44
CA TYR A 6 -8.73 4.80 -14.66
C TYR A 6 -7.83 5.26 -15.81
N ASN A 7 -7.54 6.56 -15.88
CA ASN A 7 -6.58 7.07 -16.84
C ASN A 7 -5.17 6.47 -16.60
N VAL A 8 -4.72 6.39 -15.34
CA VAL A 8 -3.44 5.77 -14.99
C VAL A 8 -3.43 4.26 -15.27
N LEU A 9 -4.47 3.53 -14.87
CA LEU A 9 -4.61 2.10 -15.15
C LEU A 9 -4.58 1.79 -16.65
N GLY A 10 -5.15 2.67 -17.48
CA GLY A 10 -5.13 2.55 -18.93
C GLY A 10 -3.82 2.96 -19.59
N ALA A 11 -2.96 3.72 -18.90
CA ALA A 11 -1.70 4.21 -19.45
C ALA A 11 -0.52 3.28 -19.17
N TRP A 12 -0.44 2.69 -17.97
CA TRP A 12 0.74 1.93 -17.54
C TRP A 12 0.69 0.49 -18.02
N ARG A 13 1.75 0.05 -18.71
CA ARG A 13 1.77 -1.29 -19.32
C ARG A 13 1.76 -2.40 -18.27
N SER A 14 2.41 -2.18 -17.12
CA SER A 14 2.43 -3.12 -15.99
C SER A 14 1.03 -3.35 -15.42
N LEU A 15 0.27 -2.28 -15.19
CA LEU A 15 -1.08 -2.34 -14.65
C LEU A 15 -2.09 -2.91 -15.67
N GLN A 16 -1.93 -2.60 -16.96
CA GLN A 16 -2.73 -3.21 -18.02
C GLN A 16 -2.55 -4.73 -18.06
N SER A 17 -1.30 -5.21 -17.92
CA SER A 17 -1.04 -6.65 -17.88
C SER A 17 -1.72 -7.34 -16.70
N ILE A 18 -1.73 -6.71 -15.52
CA ILE A 18 -2.42 -7.23 -14.33
C ILE A 18 -3.93 -7.22 -14.56
N ARG A 19 -4.46 -6.13 -15.10
CA ARG A 19 -5.89 -6.00 -15.43
C ARG A 19 -6.35 -7.10 -16.39
N ASP A 20 -5.57 -7.37 -17.43
CA ASP A 20 -5.96 -8.31 -18.48
C ASP A 20 -5.90 -9.78 -18.00
N VAL A 21 -5.09 -10.08 -16.98
CA VAL A 21 -4.95 -11.44 -16.40
C VAL A 21 -5.84 -11.65 -15.18
N GLU A 22 -5.89 -10.69 -14.26
CA GLU A 22 -6.51 -10.81 -12.93
C GLU A 22 -7.76 -9.93 -12.75
N GLY A 23 -7.97 -8.96 -13.63
CA GLY A 23 -9.13 -8.06 -13.61
C GLY A 23 -8.85 -6.67 -13.04
N PHE A 24 -9.85 -5.79 -13.14
CA PHE A 24 -9.74 -4.39 -12.74
C PHE A 24 -9.48 -4.19 -11.25
N ASP A 25 -10.02 -5.04 -10.39
CA ASP A 25 -9.88 -4.90 -8.95
C ASP A 25 -8.43 -5.17 -8.49
N SER A 26 -7.77 -6.21 -9.02
CA SER A 26 -6.34 -6.47 -8.77
C SER A 26 -5.46 -5.33 -9.26
N ALA A 27 -5.68 -4.83 -10.47
CA ALA A 27 -4.90 -3.71 -11.00
C ALA A 27 -5.10 -2.43 -10.18
N ARG A 28 -6.33 -2.19 -9.67
CA ARG A 28 -6.62 -1.08 -8.75
C ARG A 28 -5.83 -1.23 -7.46
N GLN A 29 -5.83 -2.42 -6.86
CA GLN A 29 -5.10 -2.68 -5.62
C GLN A 29 -3.60 -2.45 -5.79
N GLU A 30 -3.02 -2.92 -6.90
CA GLU A 30 -1.61 -2.68 -7.22
C GLU A 30 -1.31 -1.18 -7.35
N LEU A 31 -2.17 -0.43 -8.07
CA LEU A 31 -2.02 1.02 -8.19
C LEU A 31 -2.07 1.72 -6.81
N VAL A 32 -2.98 1.28 -5.93
CA VAL A 32 -3.10 1.84 -4.57
C VAL A 32 -1.82 1.59 -3.76
N GLU A 33 -1.21 0.40 -3.86
CA GLU A 33 0.04 0.09 -3.19
C GLU A 33 1.19 0.96 -3.70
N ILE A 34 1.36 1.05 -5.02
CA ILE A 34 2.38 1.88 -5.66
C ILE A 34 2.24 3.35 -5.21
N MET A 35 1.02 3.87 -5.29
CA MET A 35 0.73 5.27 -4.94
C MET A 35 0.86 5.55 -3.44
N THR A 36 0.64 4.55 -2.58
CA THR A 36 0.90 4.68 -1.15
C THR A 36 2.37 4.96 -0.90
N ASN A 37 3.24 4.15 -1.48
CA ASN A 37 4.70 4.29 -1.35
C ASN A 37 5.18 5.60 -1.97
N PHE A 38 4.73 5.92 -3.18
CA PHE A 38 5.10 7.16 -3.87
C PHE A 38 4.68 8.41 -3.09
N SER A 39 3.43 8.44 -2.60
CA SER A 39 2.91 9.59 -1.85
C SER A 39 3.64 9.78 -0.52
N ALA A 40 4.00 8.69 0.16
CA ALA A 40 4.81 8.75 1.37
C ALA A 40 6.23 9.26 1.09
N TYR A 41 6.86 8.78 0.02
CA TYR A 41 8.22 9.17 -0.37
C TYR A 41 8.34 10.67 -0.71
N HIS A 42 7.37 11.21 -1.46
CA HIS A 42 7.34 12.63 -1.82
C HIS A 42 6.65 13.53 -0.78
N GLY A 43 6.04 12.96 0.25
CA GLY A 43 5.25 13.70 1.25
C GLY A 43 3.95 14.30 0.69
N TYR A 44 3.44 13.76 -0.41
CA TYR A 44 2.21 14.24 -1.04
C TYR A 44 0.97 13.81 -0.24
N GLN A 45 -0.06 14.65 -0.31
CA GLN A 45 -1.42 14.33 0.08
C GLN A 45 -2.17 13.98 -1.20
N THR A 46 -2.33 12.68 -1.45
CA THR A 46 -2.82 12.13 -2.72
C THR A 46 -4.25 11.64 -2.57
N THR A 47 -5.08 11.98 -3.53
CA THR A 47 -6.42 11.42 -3.71
C THR A 47 -6.47 10.71 -5.06
N LEU A 48 -6.62 9.39 -5.03
CA LEU A 48 -6.94 8.59 -6.21
C LEU A 48 -8.44 8.61 -6.42
N VAL A 49 -8.87 8.95 -7.63
CA VAL A 49 -10.28 9.05 -8.00
C VAL A 49 -10.61 7.94 -8.97
N PHE A 50 -11.61 7.12 -8.63
CA PHE A 50 -12.12 6.05 -9.49
C PHE A 50 -13.59 6.31 -9.79
N ASP A 51 -13.96 6.20 -11.06
CA ASP A 51 -15.35 6.20 -11.48
C ASP A 51 -16.10 4.99 -10.92
N ALA A 52 -17.30 5.19 -10.38
CA ALA A 52 -18.18 4.08 -10.02
C ALA A 52 -18.61 3.33 -11.30
N TYR A 53 -18.13 2.09 -11.44
CA TYR A 53 -18.58 1.20 -12.50
C TYR A 53 -19.99 0.67 -12.17
N ASN A 54 -21.03 1.27 -12.75
CA ASN A 54 -22.42 0.76 -12.85
C ASN A 54 -23.15 0.33 -11.56
N ILE A 55 -22.61 0.57 -10.37
CA ILE A 55 -23.27 0.30 -9.09
C ILE A 55 -23.78 1.64 -8.55
N ALA A 56 -25.07 1.71 -8.24
CA ALA A 56 -25.72 2.88 -7.65
C ALA A 56 -25.34 3.04 -6.17
N THR A 57 -24.05 3.27 -5.90
CA THR A 57 -23.54 3.60 -4.57
C THR A 57 -23.34 5.11 -4.41
N PRO A 58 -23.61 5.67 -3.22
CA PRO A 58 -23.18 7.02 -2.87
C PRO A 58 -21.65 7.11 -2.93
N GLY A 59 -21.10 8.32 -3.11
CA GLY A 59 -19.68 8.52 -3.29
C GLY A 59 -18.94 8.14 -2.01
N VAL A 60 -18.01 7.19 -2.09
CA VAL A 60 -17.29 6.67 -0.92
C VAL A 60 -15.89 7.22 -0.92
N THR A 61 -15.50 7.84 0.19
CA THR A 61 -14.10 8.16 0.46
C THR A 61 -13.52 7.14 1.41
N GLU A 62 -12.51 6.40 0.96
CA GLU A 62 -11.77 5.47 1.79
C GLU A 62 -10.40 6.04 2.14
N LYS A 63 -10.06 6.04 3.42
CA LYS A 63 -8.74 6.47 3.88
C LYS A 63 -7.82 5.26 3.97
N VAL A 64 -6.90 5.13 3.02
CA VAL A 64 -5.91 4.04 3.00
C VAL A 64 -4.78 4.35 3.97
N THR A 65 -4.20 5.55 3.87
CA THR A 65 -3.11 5.99 4.76
C THR A 65 -3.26 7.45 5.16
N LYS A 66 -2.28 7.99 5.89
CA LYS A 66 -2.19 9.44 6.17
C LYS A 66 -1.98 10.27 4.90
N ASN A 67 -1.34 9.69 3.88
CA ASN A 67 -0.93 10.38 2.67
C ASN A 67 -1.79 10.02 1.45
N LEU A 68 -2.55 8.93 1.50
CA LEU A 68 -3.38 8.45 0.40
C LEU A 68 -4.84 8.27 0.81
N LYS A 69 -5.74 8.80 -0.03
CA LYS A 69 -7.19 8.59 0.03
C LYS A 69 -7.69 8.05 -1.31
N LEU A 70 -8.66 7.16 -1.27
CA LEU A 70 -9.43 6.75 -2.44
C LEU A 70 -10.76 7.47 -2.43
N TYR A 71 -11.19 7.92 -3.59
CA TYR A 71 -12.51 8.48 -3.81
C TYR A 71 -13.17 7.69 -4.94
N PHE A 72 -14.25 7.00 -4.60
CA PHE A 72 -15.14 6.39 -5.57
C PHE A 72 -16.27 7.36 -5.85
N THR A 73 -16.45 7.73 -7.12
CA THR A 73 -17.49 8.67 -7.51
C THR A 73 -18.89 8.07 -7.35
N GLU A 74 -19.91 8.91 -7.39
CA GLU A 74 -21.30 8.47 -7.47
C GLU A 74 -21.64 8.02 -8.89
N HIS A 75 -22.65 7.17 -9.08
CA HIS A 75 -23.11 6.71 -10.40
C HIS A 75 -23.37 7.86 -11.41
N ARG A 76 -23.69 9.07 -10.96
CA ARG A 76 -23.95 10.25 -11.82
C ARG A 76 -22.81 11.26 -11.84
N GLN A 77 -21.68 10.95 -11.22
CA GLN A 77 -20.50 11.79 -11.16
C GLN A 77 -19.31 11.08 -11.80
N THR A 78 -18.60 11.77 -12.68
CA THR A 78 -17.34 11.29 -13.24
C THR A 78 -16.14 11.79 -12.44
N ALA A 79 -15.00 11.12 -12.57
CA ALA A 79 -13.73 11.46 -11.96
C ALA A 79 -13.33 12.88 -12.37
N ASP A 80 -13.48 13.18 -13.65
CA ASP A 80 -13.44 14.50 -14.26
C ASP A 80 -14.23 15.53 -13.43
N THR A 81 -15.55 15.35 -13.30
CA THR A 81 -16.43 16.29 -12.59
C THR A 81 -16.00 16.47 -11.13
N TYR A 82 -15.54 15.39 -10.48
CA TYR A 82 -15.00 15.47 -9.12
C TYR A 82 -13.71 16.30 -9.06
N ILE A 83 -12.73 16.02 -9.92
CA ILE A 83 -11.45 16.72 -9.98
C ILE A 83 -11.68 18.21 -10.25
N GLU A 84 -12.53 18.55 -11.22
CA GLU A 84 -12.89 19.93 -11.54
C GLU A 84 -13.49 20.66 -10.33
N LYS A 85 -14.43 20.02 -9.63
CA LYS A 85 -15.06 20.57 -8.42
C LYS A 85 -14.02 20.84 -7.33
N ILE A 86 -13.10 19.90 -7.09
CA ILE A 86 -12.05 20.07 -6.08
C ILE A 86 -11.06 21.17 -6.51
N CYS A 87 -10.63 21.21 -7.76
CA CYS A 87 -9.77 22.26 -8.28
C CYS A 87 -10.43 23.64 -8.12
N ALA A 88 -11.70 23.79 -8.50
CA ALA A 88 -12.46 25.04 -8.34
C ALA A 88 -12.63 25.45 -6.87
N GLN A 89 -12.77 24.50 -5.95
CA GLN A 89 -12.84 24.77 -4.50
C GLN A 89 -11.49 25.25 -3.96
N LEU A 90 -10.41 24.56 -4.32
CA LEU A 90 -9.07 24.92 -3.88
C LEU A 90 -8.59 26.25 -4.47
N TYR A 91 -8.97 26.55 -5.71
CA TYR A 91 -8.69 27.84 -6.37
C TYR A 91 -9.35 29.02 -5.64
N ARG A 92 -10.55 28.83 -5.09
CA ARG A 92 -11.28 29.84 -4.29
C ARG A 92 -10.81 29.91 -2.84
N HIS A 93 -9.98 28.98 -2.39
CA HIS A 93 -9.55 28.92 -0.99
C HIS A 93 -8.59 30.07 -0.65
N PRO A 94 -8.76 30.77 0.49
CA PRO A 94 -7.91 31.93 0.85
C PRO A 94 -6.42 31.61 0.89
N LEU A 95 -6.06 30.41 1.34
CA LEU A 95 -4.69 29.92 1.45
C LEU A 95 -4.16 29.20 0.19
N ARG A 96 -4.75 29.44 -1.01
CA ARG A 96 -4.34 28.72 -2.23
C ARG A 96 -2.85 28.88 -2.57
N HIS A 97 -2.26 30.03 -2.27
CA HIS A 97 -0.86 30.35 -2.54
C HIS A 97 0.12 29.50 -1.69
N LEU A 98 -0.35 28.88 -0.62
CA LEU A 98 0.44 27.95 0.21
C LEU A 98 0.29 26.49 -0.23
N LYS A 99 -0.58 26.20 -1.20
CA LYS A 99 -0.92 24.83 -1.61
C LYS A 99 -0.58 24.62 -3.08
N ARG A 100 0.38 23.73 -3.34
CA ARG A 100 0.65 23.21 -4.68
C ARG A 100 -0.36 22.11 -5.01
N ILE A 101 -1.10 22.28 -6.09
CA ILE A 101 -2.08 21.30 -6.58
C ILE A 101 -1.50 20.69 -7.84
N ILE A 102 -1.47 19.37 -7.90
CA ILE A 102 -1.03 18.61 -9.06
C ILE A 102 -2.18 17.69 -9.45
N VAL A 103 -2.59 17.75 -10.71
CA VAL A 103 -3.58 16.86 -11.32
C VAL A 103 -2.87 15.91 -12.27
N VAL A 104 -3.07 14.61 -12.08
CA VAL A 104 -2.53 13.57 -12.94
C VAL A 104 -3.63 13.01 -13.82
N THR A 105 -3.49 13.21 -15.13
CA THR A 105 -4.35 12.66 -16.17
C THR A 105 -3.67 12.83 -17.54
N SER A 106 -3.93 11.94 -18.47
CA SER A 106 -3.53 12.09 -19.88
C SER A 106 -4.69 12.57 -20.76
N ASP A 107 -5.86 12.88 -20.19
CA ASP A 107 -6.96 13.52 -20.91
C ASP A 107 -6.70 15.03 -21.14
N ARG A 108 -6.82 15.47 -22.40
CA ARG A 108 -6.53 16.85 -22.80
C ARG A 108 -7.54 17.86 -22.25
N ALA A 109 -8.82 17.51 -22.20
CA ALA A 109 -9.85 18.40 -21.67
C ALA A 109 -9.61 18.64 -20.17
N GLN A 110 -9.34 17.57 -19.42
CA GLN A 110 -9.03 17.69 -17.99
C GLN A 110 -7.73 18.44 -17.72
N GLN A 111 -6.70 18.25 -18.56
CA GLN A 111 -5.48 19.05 -18.50
C GLN A 111 -5.78 20.55 -18.60
N LEU A 112 -6.55 20.97 -19.61
CA LEU A 112 -6.87 22.37 -19.83
C LEU A 112 -7.65 22.94 -18.64
N THR A 113 -8.59 22.18 -18.10
CA THR A 113 -9.37 22.59 -16.93
C THR A 113 -8.49 22.73 -15.68
N ALA A 114 -7.62 21.77 -15.41
CA ALA A 114 -6.69 21.81 -14.27
C ALA A 114 -5.78 23.04 -14.33
N VAL A 115 -5.17 23.30 -15.49
CA VAL A 115 -4.32 24.48 -15.72
C VAL A 115 -5.13 25.77 -15.61
N GLY A 116 -6.37 25.79 -16.10
CA GLY A 116 -7.28 26.93 -15.96
C GLY A 116 -7.58 27.30 -14.50
N PHE A 117 -7.57 26.33 -13.59
CA PHE A 117 -7.69 26.56 -12.13
C PHE A 117 -6.35 26.79 -11.43
N GLY A 118 -5.25 26.95 -12.18
CA GLY A 118 -3.91 27.17 -11.63
C GLY A 118 -3.30 25.94 -10.96
N ALA A 119 -3.82 24.74 -11.24
CA ALA A 119 -3.18 23.49 -10.84
C ALA A 119 -2.09 23.12 -11.85
N GLU A 120 -1.04 22.47 -11.35
CA GLU A 120 -0.05 21.85 -12.21
C GLU A 120 -0.62 20.57 -12.80
N TRP A 121 -0.25 20.29 -14.04
CA TRP A 121 -0.64 19.07 -14.74
C TRP A 121 0.55 18.12 -14.88
N MET A 122 0.28 16.83 -14.75
CA MET A 122 1.22 15.75 -14.99
C MET A 122 0.52 14.65 -15.78
N SER A 123 1.17 14.13 -16.83
CA SER A 123 0.62 12.99 -17.57
C SER A 123 0.74 11.69 -16.78
N SER A 124 -0.10 10.71 -17.08
CA SER A 124 -0.02 9.38 -16.47
C SER A 124 1.33 8.70 -16.75
N GLN A 125 1.90 8.89 -17.94
CA GLN A 125 3.24 8.36 -18.29
C GLN A 125 4.36 9.06 -17.51
N THR A 126 4.26 10.37 -17.30
CA THR A 126 5.22 11.11 -16.46
C THR A 126 5.19 10.59 -15.03
N LEU A 127 4.00 10.34 -14.48
CA LEU A 127 3.85 9.74 -13.16
C LEU A 127 4.52 8.36 -13.09
N GLU A 128 4.37 7.51 -14.13
CA GLU A 128 5.03 6.20 -14.20
C GLU A 128 6.55 6.34 -14.04
N HIS A 129 7.16 7.26 -14.80
CA HIS A 129 8.59 7.50 -14.74
C HIS A 129 9.06 8.08 -13.40
N GLU A 130 8.28 8.98 -12.79
CA GLU A 130 8.60 9.51 -11.45
C GLU A 130 8.53 8.40 -10.38
N VAL A 131 7.54 7.53 -10.47
CA VAL A 131 7.39 6.37 -9.58
C VAL A 131 8.58 5.41 -9.75
N GLU A 132 8.96 5.08 -10.97
CA GLU A 132 10.15 4.25 -11.25
C GLU A 132 11.44 4.90 -10.73
N ALA A 133 11.57 6.22 -10.86
CA ALA A 133 12.72 6.97 -10.33
C ALA A 133 12.73 6.95 -8.79
N ALA A 134 11.57 7.11 -8.14
CA ALA A 134 11.43 7.02 -6.69
C ALA A 134 11.82 5.62 -6.19
N ILE A 135 11.31 4.56 -6.82
CA ILE A 135 11.64 3.16 -6.48
C ILE A 135 13.15 2.92 -6.61
N ARG A 136 13.77 3.37 -7.71
CA ARG A 136 15.23 3.26 -7.90
C ARG A 136 16.01 4.00 -6.82
N SER A 137 15.56 5.20 -6.44
CA SER A 137 16.19 6.03 -5.42
C SER A 137 16.12 5.39 -4.02
N VAL A 138 14.98 4.81 -3.66
CA VAL A 138 14.80 4.06 -2.41
C VAL A 138 15.73 2.84 -2.40
N ARG A 139 15.77 2.04 -3.48
CA ARG A 139 16.67 0.88 -3.59
C ARG A 139 18.14 1.27 -3.48
N HIS A 140 18.54 2.41 -4.06
CA HIS A 140 19.92 2.90 -3.96
C HIS A 140 20.29 3.28 -2.52
N ARG A 141 19.37 3.91 -1.77
CA ARG A 141 19.59 4.27 -0.35
C ARG A 141 19.63 3.04 0.56
N GLN A 142 18.90 1.98 0.22
CA GLN A 142 18.85 0.74 0.99
C GLN A 142 19.98 -0.23 0.68
N LYS A 143 20.72 -0.05 -0.44
CA LYS A 143 21.96 -0.79 -0.64
C LYS A 143 22.87 -0.47 0.55
N PRO A 144 23.38 -1.48 1.28
CA PRO A 144 24.39 -1.21 2.29
C PRO A 144 25.48 -0.42 1.59
N GLN A 145 25.80 0.78 2.09
CA GLN A 145 27.06 1.41 1.72
C GLN A 145 28.10 0.31 1.85
N LYS A 146 28.84 0.01 0.76
CA LYS A 146 29.95 -0.94 0.83
C LYS A 146 30.71 -0.57 2.10
N GLU A 147 30.74 -1.46 3.08
CA GLU A 147 31.53 -1.26 4.27
C GLU A 147 32.92 -0.87 3.76
N SER A 148 33.33 0.38 3.99
CA SER A 148 34.74 0.74 3.83
C SER A 148 35.54 -0.32 4.60
N PRO A 149 36.63 -0.85 4.03
CA PRO A 149 37.30 -2.03 4.59
C PRO A 149 37.52 -1.82 6.08
N LYS A 150 36.82 -2.62 6.89
CA LYS A 150 36.72 -2.57 8.36
C LYS A 150 37.85 -1.78 9.01
N GLY A 151 37.65 -0.48 9.12
CA GLY A 151 38.60 0.44 9.72
C GLY A 151 38.44 0.42 11.24
N MET A 152 39.49 -0.03 11.92
CA MET A 152 39.81 0.22 13.33
C MET A 152 39.10 -0.63 14.41
N LEU A 153 37.78 -0.82 14.44
CA LEU A 153 37.16 -1.54 15.58
C LEU A 153 37.23 -3.08 15.50
N GLY A 154 37.20 -3.64 14.29
CA GLY A 154 37.16 -5.09 14.08
C GLY A 154 38.44 -5.84 14.43
N ASN A 155 39.56 -5.12 14.56
CA ASN A 155 40.88 -5.65 14.90
C ASN A 155 41.20 -5.52 16.40
N LEU A 156 40.41 -4.74 17.15
CA LEU A 156 40.52 -4.59 18.61
C LEU A 156 39.66 -5.61 19.37
N ILE A 157 38.75 -6.30 18.67
CA ILE A 157 37.96 -7.38 19.25
C ILE A 157 38.77 -8.65 19.12
N ASP A 158 39.38 -9.06 20.23
CA ASP A 158 40.08 -10.32 20.35
C ASP A 158 39.21 -11.50 19.90
N GLU A 159 39.83 -12.48 19.25
CA GLU A 159 39.13 -13.62 18.64
C GLU A 159 38.35 -14.44 19.69
N ASP A 160 38.78 -14.44 20.95
CA ASP A 160 38.04 -15.06 22.05
C ASP A 160 36.71 -14.34 22.34
N THR A 161 36.73 -13.00 22.35
CA THR A 161 35.53 -12.19 22.56
C THR A 161 34.51 -12.42 21.45
N ARG A 162 34.98 -12.56 20.20
CA ARG A 162 34.14 -12.87 19.04
C ARG A 162 33.53 -14.27 19.14
N LYS A 163 34.29 -15.27 19.60
CA LYS A 163 33.78 -16.64 19.82
C LYS A 163 32.74 -16.67 20.93
N ARG A 164 32.94 -15.93 22.02
CA ARG A 164 31.99 -15.83 23.14
C ARG A 164 30.68 -15.17 22.70
N LEU A 165 30.75 -14.09 21.93
CA LEU A 165 29.55 -13.45 21.35
C LEU A 165 28.78 -14.39 20.44
N LYS A 166 29.47 -15.10 19.53
CA LYS A 166 28.84 -16.11 18.66
C LYS A 166 28.20 -17.25 19.44
N LYS A 167 28.84 -17.69 20.54
CA LYS A 167 28.29 -18.71 21.43
C LYS A 167 27.03 -18.21 22.13
N CYS A 168 27.03 -16.99 22.66
CA CYS A 168 25.85 -16.37 23.26
C CYS A 168 24.69 -16.29 22.28
N VAL A 169 24.90 -15.77 21.05
CA VAL A 169 23.82 -15.66 20.05
C VAL A 169 23.24 -17.04 19.71
N LYS A 170 24.08 -18.07 19.53
CA LYS A 170 23.60 -19.45 19.30
C LYS A 170 22.81 -20.04 20.48
N THR A 171 23.20 -19.72 21.72
CA THR A 171 22.48 -20.16 22.91
C THR A 171 21.12 -19.48 23.01
N TRP A 172 21.04 -18.18 22.72
CA TRP A 172 19.80 -17.42 22.68
C TRP A 172 18.85 -17.96 21.60
N ASP A 173 19.34 -18.26 20.39
CA ASP A 173 18.53 -18.86 19.32
C ASP A 173 17.95 -20.22 19.72
N LYS A 174 18.75 -21.08 20.37
CA LYS A 174 18.27 -22.37 20.87
C LYS A 174 17.23 -22.22 21.97
N LEU A 175 17.41 -21.27 22.89
CA LEU A 175 16.45 -21.01 23.96
C LEU A 175 15.13 -20.46 23.40
N ILE A 176 15.18 -19.56 22.42
CA ILE A 176 13.99 -19.03 21.74
C ILE A 176 13.26 -20.16 20.99
N HIS A 177 13.97 -21.00 20.25
CA HIS A 177 13.35 -22.14 19.55
C HIS A 177 12.71 -23.16 20.51
N THR A 178 13.37 -23.44 21.64
CA THR A 178 12.88 -24.39 22.64
C THR A 178 11.67 -23.83 23.40
N ALA A 179 11.68 -22.54 23.72
CA ALA A 179 10.54 -21.83 24.30
C ALA A 179 9.35 -21.79 23.33
N LEU A 180 9.58 -21.52 22.05
CA LEU A 180 8.53 -21.53 21.01
C LEU A 180 7.93 -22.93 20.80
N LEU A 181 8.74 -24.00 20.87
CA LEU A 181 8.26 -25.40 20.81
C LEU A 181 7.42 -25.77 22.04
N SER A 182 7.77 -25.28 23.23
CA SER A 182 7.02 -25.53 24.47
C SER A 182 5.69 -24.76 24.51
N ILE A 183 5.64 -23.53 23.99
CA ILE A 183 4.40 -22.75 23.84
C ILE A 183 3.44 -23.43 22.84
N ARG A 184 3.97 -24.06 21.79
CA ARG A 184 3.16 -24.81 20.80
C ARG A 184 2.52 -26.07 21.38
N PHE A 185 3.11 -26.67 22.43
CA PHE A 185 2.56 -27.83 23.14
C PHE A 185 1.43 -27.46 24.13
N ILE A 186 1.42 -26.23 24.65
CA ILE A 186 0.42 -25.76 25.62
C ILE A 186 -0.90 -25.37 24.94
N ASN A 187 -0.87 -24.85 23.71
CA ASN A 187 -2.06 -24.44 22.97
C ASN A 187 -2.81 -25.56 22.23
N CYS A 188 -2.51 -26.83 22.49
CA CYS A 188 -3.23 -27.97 21.90
C CYS A 188 -4.33 -28.54 22.82
N PHE A 189 -4.50 -28.01 24.03
CA PHE A 189 -5.48 -28.48 25.02
C PHE A 189 -6.34 -27.33 25.56
N THR A 190 -7.20 -26.72 24.73
CA THR A 190 -8.50 -26.16 25.15
C THR A 190 -9.23 -25.50 23.97
N VAL A 191 -10.24 -26.17 23.42
CA VAL A 191 -11.43 -25.47 22.93
C VAL A 191 -12.64 -26.29 23.34
N PRO A 192 -13.47 -25.77 24.26
CA PRO A 192 -14.88 -26.11 24.17
C PRO A 192 -15.82 -24.89 24.34
N TYR A 193 -16.86 -24.93 23.50
CA TYR A 193 -18.15 -24.21 23.53
C TYR A 193 -18.21 -22.73 23.16
N TYR A 194 -18.95 -22.43 22.08
CA TYR A 194 -20.27 -21.80 22.19
C TYR A 194 -21.24 -22.39 21.15
N CYS A 195 -22.44 -22.70 21.62
CA CYS A 195 -23.56 -23.31 20.92
C CYS A 195 -24.59 -22.21 20.63
N LEU A 196 -25.07 -22.07 19.39
CA LEU A 196 -26.30 -21.34 19.08
C LEU A 196 -27.02 -21.95 17.85
N SER A 197 -28.15 -22.59 18.14
CA SER A 197 -29.39 -22.74 17.36
C SER A 197 -29.44 -23.56 16.05
N ASN A 198 -30.26 -24.62 16.15
CA ASN A 198 -31.15 -25.24 15.17
C ASN A 198 -30.64 -26.34 14.20
N LEU A 199 -31.47 -27.39 14.12
CA LEU A 199 -31.57 -28.51 13.17
C LEU A 199 -30.87 -29.84 13.52
N ASN A 200 -31.70 -30.75 14.06
CA ASN A 200 -31.96 -32.12 13.60
C ASN A 200 -30.82 -33.13 13.37
N CYS A 201 -31.15 -34.36 13.80
CA CYS A 201 -30.68 -35.68 13.33
C CYS A 201 -29.54 -36.38 14.11
N LEU A 202 -29.98 -37.28 14.98
CA LEU A 202 -29.75 -38.73 14.96
C LEU A 202 -28.31 -39.25 14.76
N ASN A 203 -27.88 -39.94 15.82
CA ASN A 203 -27.19 -41.23 15.84
C ASN A 203 -25.69 -41.34 15.52
N HIS A 204 -25.09 -42.18 16.38
CA HIS A 204 -23.91 -43.01 16.23
C HIS A 204 -22.57 -42.56 16.85
N LEU A 205 -22.24 -43.33 17.89
CA LEU A 205 -20.95 -43.61 18.51
C LEU A 205 -19.73 -43.54 17.57
N CYS A 206 -18.67 -42.91 18.07
CA CYS A 206 -17.26 -43.32 17.91
C CYS A 206 -16.60 -43.03 19.26
N VAL A 207 -16.46 -44.01 20.16
CA VAL A 207 -15.32 -44.94 20.29
C VAL A 207 -13.97 -44.23 20.21
N SER A 208 -13.37 -44.18 21.40
CA SER A 208 -11.96 -44.05 21.79
C SER A 208 -10.91 -44.34 20.73
N ILE A 209 -9.77 -43.63 20.78
CA ILE A 209 -8.49 -44.20 21.26
C ILE A 209 -7.45 -43.08 21.39
N SER A 210 -6.69 -43.23 22.47
CA SER A 210 -5.57 -42.47 23.01
C SER A 210 -4.42 -42.17 22.05
N CYS A 211 -3.82 -40.98 22.22
CA CYS A 211 -2.42 -40.77 22.56
C CYS A 211 -2.25 -39.31 23.04
#